data_AF-A0A2A4WA22-F1
#
_entry.id   AF-A0A2A4WA22-F1
#
_cell.length_a   1.000
_cell.length_b   1.000
_cell.length_c   1.000
_cell.angle_alpha   90.00
_cell.angle_beta   90.00
_cell.angle_gamma   90.00
#
_symmetry.space_group_name_H-M   'P 1'
#
loop_
_entity.id
_entity.type
_entity.pdbx_description
1 polymer ?
#
loop_
_entity_poly.entity_id
_entity_poly.type
_entity_poly.pdbx_seq_one_letter_code
_entity_poly.pdbx_strand_id
1 'polypeptide(L)'
;MVSFNVFSATPTMSHVGMDAYLLGLDCQSLYEAKFDIQSQSSRVFDGDRIELQRLIGQLRAVVSIECPQIRRIAVKGTVNRKLYFAGASEKAWGWRIIGLFAEP
;
A
#
# COMPACT_ATOMS: atom_id res chain seq x y z
N MET A 1 23.05 -0.12 -8.32
CA MET A 1 21.61 0.00 -8.60
C MET A 1 20.99 -1.35 -8.25
N VAL A 2 20.49 -1.53 -7.02
CA VAL A 2 19.90 -2.80 -6.59
C VAL A 2 18.39 -2.66 -6.69
N SER A 3 17.83 -3.09 -7.83
CA SER A 3 16.39 -3.30 -7.96
C SER A 3 16.04 -4.58 -7.19
N PHE A 4 15.59 -4.41 -5.95
CA PHE A 4 14.97 -5.51 -5.22
C PHE A 4 13.56 -5.73 -5.79
N ASN A 5 13.44 -6.61 -6.79
CA ASN A 5 12.17 -7.24 -7.12
C ASN A 5 11.83 -8.24 -5.99
N VAL A 6 11.39 -7.73 -4.84
CA VAL A 6 10.86 -8.59 -3.79
C VAL A 6 9.37 -8.75 -4.05
N PHE A 7 8.98 -9.79 -4.80
CA PHE A 7 7.66 -10.38 -4.58
C PHE A 7 7.82 -11.33 -3.38
N SER A 8 7.49 -10.83 -2.19
CA SER A 8 7.44 -11.69 -1.00
C SER A 8 6.23 -12.60 -1.08
N ALA A 9 6.42 -13.91 -0.90
CA ALA A 9 5.30 -14.85 -0.76
C ALA A 9 4.50 -14.62 0.54
N THR A 10 5.11 -13.92 1.52
CA THR A 10 4.49 -13.59 2.81
C THR A 10 4.07 -12.12 2.81
N PRO A 11 2.83 -11.80 3.24
CA PRO A 11 2.42 -10.41 3.37
C PRO A 11 3.30 -9.70 4.39
N THR A 12 3.68 -8.46 4.08
CA THR A 12 4.31 -7.54 5.05
C THR A 12 3.35 -7.26 6.20
N MET A 13 2.05 -7.26 5.91
CA MET A 13 1.00 -7.01 6.89
C MET A 13 -0.35 -7.50 6.41
N SER A 14 -1.18 -7.96 7.34
CA SER A 14 -2.56 -8.34 7.09
C SER A 14 -3.50 -7.55 8.00
N HIS A 15 -4.64 -7.09 7.48
CA HIS A 15 -5.66 -6.37 8.23
C HIS A 15 -7.04 -6.56 7.60
N VAL A 16 -8.02 -7.10 8.35
CA VAL A 16 -9.43 -7.23 7.93
C VAL A 16 -9.58 -7.80 6.50
N GLY A 17 -8.95 -8.95 6.24
CA GLY A 17 -9.05 -9.63 4.94
C GLY A 17 -8.33 -8.91 3.78
N MET A 18 -7.46 -7.96 4.09
CA MET A 18 -6.48 -7.39 3.16
C MET A 18 -5.09 -7.89 3.53
N ASP A 19 -4.34 -8.34 2.52
CA ASP A 19 -2.95 -8.75 2.63
C ASP A 19 -2.08 -7.78 1.82
N ALA A 20 -1.16 -7.09 2.49
CA ALA A 20 -0.27 -6.13 1.88
C ALA A 20 1.11 -6.73 1.60
N TYR A 21 1.53 -6.66 0.35
CA TYR A 21 2.81 -7.16 -0.14
C TYR A 21 3.66 -6.00 -0.62
N LEU A 22 4.85 -5.82 -0.03
CA LEU A 22 5.82 -4.84 -0.50
C LEU A 22 6.28 -5.24 -1.91
N LEU A 23 6.18 -4.30 -2.86
CA LEU A 23 6.67 -4.45 -4.24
C LEU A 23 8.01 -3.76 -4.46
N GLY A 24 8.28 -2.71 -3.67
CA GLY A 24 9.53 -1.97 -3.75
C GLY A 24 9.58 -0.84 -2.73
N LEU A 25 10.80 -0.52 -2.31
CA LEU A 25 11.10 0.56 -1.39
C LEU A 25 12.29 1.37 -1.93
N ASP A 26 12.08 2.65 -2.19
CA ASP A 26 13.12 3.61 -2.54
C ASP A 26 13.30 4.62 -1.42
N CYS A 27 14.41 4.54 -0.70
CA CYS A 27 14.77 5.44 0.40
C CYS A 27 15.87 6.44 0.08
N GLN A 28 16.25 6.55 -1.20
CA GLN A 28 17.38 7.38 -1.61
C GLN A 28 16.95 8.52 -2.51
N SER A 29 16.03 8.25 -3.44
CA SER A 29 15.61 9.22 -4.45
C SER A 29 14.16 9.64 -4.23
N LEU A 30 13.23 8.72 -4.41
CA LEU A 30 11.79 9.03 -4.39
C LEU A 30 11.21 9.06 -2.97
N TYR A 31 11.87 8.42 -1.99
CA TYR A 31 11.33 8.23 -0.64
C TYR A 31 9.91 7.64 -0.68
N GLU A 32 9.75 6.59 -1.50
CA GLU A 32 8.49 5.95 -1.82
C GLU A 32 8.52 4.43 -1.55
N ALA A 33 7.44 3.92 -0.97
CA ALA A 33 7.17 2.50 -0.86
C ALA A 33 5.97 2.14 -1.74
N LYS A 34 6.04 0.99 -2.40
CA LYS A 34 4.98 0.47 -3.27
C LYS A 34 4.43 -0.82 -2.70
N PHE A 35 3.12 -0.92 -2.56
CA PHE A 35 2.45 -2.15 -2.08
C PHE A 35 1.38 -2.64 -3.05
N ASP A 36 1.24 -3.96 -3.12
CA ASP A 36 0.04 -4.63 -3.62
C ASP A 36 -0.81 -5.04 -2.42
N ILE A 37 -2.06 -4.59 -2.37
CA ILE A 37 -3.02 -4.95 -1.35
C ILE A 37 -4.00 -5.93 -1.97
N GLN A 38 -3.93 -7.19 -1.57
CA GLN A 38 -4.80 -8.24 -2.08
C GLN A 38 -5.96 -8.46 -1.12
N SER A 39 -7.16 -8.65 -1.65
CA SER A 39 -8.32 -9.03 -0.86
C SER A 39 -9.23 -9.99 -1.63
N GLN A 40 -10.05 -10.74 -0.90
CA GLN A 40 -11.14 -11.54 -1.47
C GLN A 40 -12.42 -10.71 -1.73
N SER A 41 -12.50 -9.49 -1.18
CA SER A 41 -13.68 -8.63 -1.31
C SER A 41 -13.30 -7.25 -1.83
N SER A 42 -13.99 -6.76 -2.87
CA SER A 42 -13.81 -5.41 -3.41
C SER A 42 -14.27 -4.30 -2.45
N ARG A 43 -15.14 -4.63 -1.48
CA ARG A 43 -15.70 -3.67 -0.52
C ARG A 43 -14.65 -2.98 0.33
N VAL A 44 -13.48 -3.60 0.53
CA VAL A 44 -12.39 -2.99 1.29
C VAL A 44 -11.77 -1.78 0.57
N PHE A 45 -11.99 -1.66 -0.74
CA PHE A 45 -11.50 -0.56 -1.57
C PHE A 45 -12.58 0.49 -1.89
N ASP A 46 -13.83 0.23 -1.53
CA ASP A 46 -14.97 1.09 -1.80
C ASP A 46 -15.37 1.93 -0.56
N GLY A 47 -16.07 3.04 -0.76
CA GLY A 47 -16.60 3.91 0.29
C GLY A 47 -15.54 4.66 1.11
N ASP A 48 -15.76 4.75 2.44
CA ASP A 48 -14.98 5.58 3.37
C ASP A 48 -13.57 5.03 3.68
N ARG A 49 -13.28 3.77 3.29
CA ARG A 49 -11.92 3.16 3.28
C ARG A 49 -11.15 3.28 4.61
N ILE A 50 -11.85 3.33 5.75
CA ILE A 50 -11.22 3.48 7.08
C ILE A 50 -10.27 2.32 7.38
N GLU A 51 -10.66 1.09 7.08
CA GLU A 51 -9.79 -0.07 7.33
C GLU A 51 -8.57 -0.09 6.41
N LEU A 52 -8.71 0.34 5.16
CA LEU A 52 -7.58 0.52 4.24
C LEU A 52 -6.62 1.60 4.76
N GLN A 53 -7.16 2.72 5.26
CA GLN A 53 -6.38 3.79 5.89
C GLN A 53 -5.61 3.28 7.12
N ARG A 54 -6.22 2.42 7.94
CA ARG A 54 -5.55 1.80 9.11
C ARG A 54 -4.40 0.90 8.68
N LEU A 55 -4.62 0.03 7.70
CA LEU A 55 -3.57 -0.83 7.14
C LEU A 55 -2.39 0.01 6.63
N ILE A 56 -2.66 1.06 5.84
CA ILE A 56 -1.60 1.96 5.34
C ILE A 56 -0.85 2.65 6.49
N GLY A 57 -1.56 3.03 7.56
CA GLY A 57 -0.94 3.60 8.76
C GLY A 57 0.04 2.64 9.44
N GLN A 58 -0.30 1.35 9.51
CA GLN A 58 0.57 0.32 10.07
C GLN A 58 1.75 0.01 9.13
N LEU A 59 1.51 -0.09 7.81
CA LEU A 59 2.57 -0.23 6.80
C LEU A 59 3.58 0.91 6.88
N ARG A 60 3.11 2.15 7.03
CA ARG A 60 3.97 3.32 7.23
C ARG A 60 4.84 3.15 8.47
N ALA A 61 4.28 2.69 9.58
CA ALA A 61 5.03 2.50 10.81
C ALA A 61 6.20 1.52 10.60
N VAL A 62 5.95 0.39 9.93
CA VAL A 62 6.98 -0.61 9.62
C VAL A 62 8.01 -0.06 8.63
N VAL A 63 7.57 0.50 7.50
CA VAL A 63 8.47 1.06 6.49
C VAL A 63 9.34 2.19 7.06
N SER A 64 8.82 2.97 8.00
CA SER A 64 9.58 4.09 8.60
C SER A 64 10.77 3.62 9.44
N ILE A 65 10.81 2.36 9.87
CA ILE A 65 11.97 1.78 10.57
C ILE A 65 13.16 1.68 9.60
N GLU A 66 12.91 1.15 8.39
CA GLU A 66 13.92 1.02 7.34
C GLU A 66 14.17 2.34 6.59
N CYS A 67 13.12 3.17 6.49
CA CYS A 67 13.07 4.38 5.68
C CYS A 67 12.52 5.57 6.48
N PRO A 68 13.27 6.14 7.45
CA PRO A 68 12.75 7.21 8.31
C PRO A 68 12.31 8.47 7.55
N GLN A 69 12.84 8.67 6.35
CA GLN A 69 12.55 9.80 5.47
C GLN A 69 11.42 9.54 4.48
N ILE A 70 10.69 8.41 4.59
CA ILE A 70 9.60 8.06 3.68
C ILE A 70 8.59 9.21 3.54
N ARG A 71 8.21 9.52 2.29
CA ARG A 71 7.31 10.62 1.95
C ARG A 71 6.01 10.14 1.33
N ARG A 72 6.02 8.95 0.73
CA ARG A 72 4.90 8.42 -0.06
C ARG A 72 4.79 6.91 0.07
N ILE A 73 3.55 6.43 0.15
CA ILE A 73 3.20 5.02 0.02
C ILE A 73 2.21 4.91 -1.12
N ALA A 74 2.63 4.36 -2.23
CA ALA A 74 1.77 4.04 -3.37
C ALA A 74 1.21 2.63 -3.20
N VAL A 75 -0.08 2.47 -3.50
CA VAL A 75 -0.79 1.21 -3.34
C VAL A 75 -1.59 0.89 -4.59
N LYS A 76 -1.58 -0.37 -4.98
CA LYS A 76 -2.61 -0.94 -5.85
C LYS A 76 -3.40 -1.96 -5.04
N GLY A 77 -4.71 -2.01 -5.25
CA GLY A 77 -5.59 -2.99 -4.63
C GLY A 77 -6.08 -3.98 -5.66
N THR A 78 -5.97 -5.27 -5.38
CA THR A 78 -6.40 -6.33 -6.28
C THR A 78 -7.37 -7.30 -5.59
N VAL A 79 -8.34 -7.79 -6.36
CA VAL A 79 -9.26 -8.86 -5.95
C VAL A 79 -9.21 -9.92 -7.03
N ASN A 80 -8.89 -11.17 -6.65
CA ASN A 80 -8.70 -12.27 -7.60
C ASN A 80 -7.79 -11.88 -8.78
N ARG A 81 -6.68 -11.18 -8.47
CA ARG A 81 -5.68 -10.66 -9.44
C ARG A 81 -6.18 -9.59 -10.41
N LYS A 82 -7.41 -9.11 -10.28
CA LYS A 82 -7.92 -7.95 -11.04
C LYS A 82 -7.70 -6.67 -10.23
N LEU A 83 -7.36 -5.57 -10.90
CA LEU A 83 -7.19 -4.27 -10.27
C LEU A 83 -8.57 -3.71 -9.87
N TYR A 84 -8.71 -3.30 -8.61
CA TYR A 84 -9.91 -2.62 -8.10
C TYR A 84 -9.59 -1.24 -7.53
N PHE A 85 -8.32 -0.98 -7.22
CA PHE A 85 -7.92 0.26 -6.58
C PHE A 85 -6.52 0.69 -7.01
N ALA A 86 -6.34 1.99 -7.20
CA ALA A 86 -5.03 2.60 -7.32
C ALA A 86 -5.02 3.89 -6.51
N GLY A 87 -4.04 4.05 -5.62
CA GLY A 87 -3.97 5.20 -4.75
C GLY A 87 -2.60 5.43 -4.14
N ALA A 88 -2.51 6.49 -3.35
CA ALA A 88 -1.32 6.79 -2.56
C ALA A 88 -1.67 7.54 -1.27
N SER A 89 -0.81 7.40 -0.29
CA SER A 89 -0.81 8.17 0.95
C SER A 89 0.52 8.92 1.07
N GLU A 90 0.45 10.21 1.34
CA GLU A 90 1.61 11.11 1.29
C GLU A 90 1.75 11.95 2.55
N LYS A 91 3.00 12.17 2.98
CA LYS A 91 3.33 13.02 4.14
C LYS A 91 2.79 14.44 3.99
N ALA A 92 2.91 15.01 2.80
CA ALA A 92 2.45 16.38 2.51
C ALA A 92 0.93 16.53 2.66
N TRP A 93 0.17 15.44 2.55
CA TRP A 93 -1.29 15.41 2.65
C TRP A 93 -1.76 14.73 3.94
N GLY A 94 -0.93 14.77 4.99
CA GLY A 94 -1.27 14.22 6.31
C GLY A 94 -1.43 12.70 6.33
N TRP A 95 -0.85 11.99 5.35
CA TRP A 95 -0.94 10.54 5.19
C TRP A 95 -2.36 10.00 4.96
N ARG A 96 -3.28 10.83 4.47
CA ARG A 96 -4.59 10.35 4.03
C ARG A 96 -4.46 9.60 2.70
N ILE A 97 -5.11 8.44 2.59
CA ILE A 97 -5.19 7.68 1.35
C ILE A 97 -6.10 8.42 0.36
N ILE A 98 -5.57 8.68 -0.81
CA ILE A 98 -6.30 9.20 -1.96
C ILE A 98 -6.14 8.19 -3.08
N GLY A 99 -7.24 7.81 -3.71
CA GLY A 99 -7.20 6.82 -4.77
C GLY A 99 -8.53 6.66 -5.49
N LEU A 100 -8.43 6.04 -6.65
CA LEU A 100 -9.54 5.71 -7.51
C LEU A 100 -9.91 4.25 -7.26
N PHE A 101 -11.17 4.03 -6.93
CA PHE A 101 -11.78 2.72 -7.02
C PHE A 101 -12.24 2.53 -8.48
N ALA A 102 -11.86 1.41 -9.07
CA ALA A 102 -12.17 1.09 -10.45
C ALA A 102 -12.65 -0.36 -10.48
N GLU A 103 -13.96 -0.56 -10.43
CA GLU A 103 -14.54 -1.87 -10.68
C GLU A 103 -14.26 -2.26 -12.14
N PRO A 104 -13.74 -3.48 -12.41
CA PRO A 104 -13.37 -3.93 -13.76
C PRO A 104 -14.53 -4.01 -14.76
#